data_AF-A0A5J4EAR0-F1
#
_entry.id   AF-A0A5J4EAR0-F1
#
_cell.length_a   1.000
_cell.length_b   1.000
_cell.length_c   1.000
_cell.angle_alpha   90.00
_cell.angle_beta   90.00
_cell.angle_gamma   90.00
#
_symmetry.space_group_name_H-M   'P 1'
#
loop_
_entity.id
_entity.type
_entity.pdbx_description
1 polymer ?
#
loop_
_entity_poly.entity_id
_entity_poly.type
_entity_poly.pdbx_seq_one_letter_code
_entity_poly.pdbx_strand_id
1 'polypeptide(L)'
;MVAIATALAANENIAEETRLAASDLLAANEGLAFNADGPLWYRGSALCYPLSESSVTRRALETQQVQRAVLGHTTTASRKVESRDDGRIILLDTGMLTSYYGGSAATLIIDEHGLQVRYLDQASLESPSVQTRKVGARPDSMSDDELAEFLRTAKVIGSEAIPVGVTLPTRLTLEKDGIQLDAIFKTESTEIRRGRGPNKNRMLNVSDRWQYEIAAYRLDRMLGLDMVPVAVERNVNGKDGALIFWMDGLISLLKKNREKIRADGWCPLQPQHDLMYVWDTLIYNDDRTQQNVTYTQGDWMLKLIDQSRSFRTYRNKPPYVRERELKMTREMADRLAALDTRRLSAELGAYINRDQIRALLRRRDSLINNWAEIQSP
;
A
#
# COMPACT_ATOMS: atom_id res chain seq x y z
N MET A 1 7.50 12.44 -24.68
CA MET A 1 7.37 13.76 -25.33
C MET A 1 8.41 14.73 -24.79
N VAL A 2 8.44 15.03 -23.48
CA VAL A 2 9.43 15.93 -22.85
C VAL A 2 10.89 15.56 -23.20
N ALA A 3 11.31 14.31 -23.03
CA ALA A 3 12.70 13.90 -23.35
C ALA A 3 13.09 14.14 -24.82
N ILE A 4 12.16 13.94 -25.75
CA ILE A 4 12.38 14.22 -27.18
C ILE A 4 12.47 15.73 -27.40
N ALA A 5 11.56 16.50 -26.81
CA ALA A 5 11.58 17.96 -26.90
C ALA A 5 12.86 18.56 -26.30
N THR A 6 13.36 18.05 -25.16
CA THR A 6 14.64 18.46 -24.58
C THR A 6 15.81 18.18 -25.53
N ALA A 7 15.86 16.98 -26.12
CA ALA A 7 16.90 16.62 -27.07
C ALA A 7 16.86 17.46 -28.35
N LEU A 8 15.66 17.77 -28.85
CA LEU A 8 15.45 18.62 -30.02
C LEU A 8 15.86 20.07 -29.73
N ALA A 9 15.40 20.65 -28.62
CA ALA A 9 15.70 22.03 -28.23
C ALA A 9 17.21 22.30 -28.07
N ALA A 10 17.96 21.30 -27.58
CA ALA A 10 19.40 21.42 -27.33
C ALA A 10 20.30 21.09 -28.56
N ASN A 11 19.75 20.59 -29.67
CA ASN A 11 20.56 20.12 -30.80
C ASN A 11 20.75 21.20 -31.88
N GLU A 12 21.89 21.88 -31.86
CA GLU A 12 22.24 22.98 -32.78
C GLU A 12 22.22 22.57 -34.28
N ASN A 13 22.30 21.27 -34.59
CA ASN A 13 22.26 20.76 -35.98
C ASN A 13 20.83 20.65 -36.55
N ILE A 14 19.80 20.93 -35.74
CA ILE A 14 18.39 20.92 -36.16
C ILE A 14 17.96 22.35 -36.51
N ALA A 15 17.04 22.47 -37.48
CA ALA A 15 16.47 23.75 -37.90
C ALA A 15 15.96 24.56 -36.70
N GLU A 16 16.28 25.87 -36.68
CA GLU A 16 15.93 26.81 -35.61
C GLU A 16 14.44 26.76 -35.24
N GLU A 17 13.56 26.71 -36.24
CA GLU A 17 12.11 26.62 -36.02
C GLU A 17 11.71 25.39 -35.20
N THR A 18 12.33 24.24 -35.46
CA THR A 18 12.06 23.01 -34.71
C THR A 18 12.59 23.11 -33.28
N ARG A 19 13.73 23.79 -33.06
CA ARG A 19 14.27 24.04 -31.71
C ARG A 19 13.39 24.98 -30.90
N LEU A 20 12.89 26.05 -31.54
CA LEU A 20 11.96 26.99 -30.91
C LEU A 20 10.65 26.30 -30.55
N ALA A 21 10.05 25.54 -31.47
CA ALA A 21 8.83 24.78 -31.19
C ALA A 21 9.03 23.75 -30.05
N ALA A 22 10.20 23.09 -29.99
CA ALA A 22 10.53 22.19 -28.89
C ALA A 22 10.68 22.93 -27.55
N SER A 23 11.26 24.13 -27.56
CA SER A 23 11.42 24.99 -26.37
C SER A 23 10.06 25.51 -25.87
N ASP A 24 9.19 25.95 -26.77
CA ASP A 24 7.83 26.38 -26.46
C ASP A 24 7.00 25.25 -25.84
N LEU A 25 7.16 24.02 -26.36
CA LEU A 25 6.52 22.84 -25.79
C LEU A 25 7.01 22.54 -24.36
N LEU A 26 8.31 22.69 -24.10
CA LEU A 26 8.87 22.53 -22.76
C LEU A 26 8.34 23.61 -21.81
N ALA A 27 8.30 24.87 -22.25
CA ALA A 27 7.75 25.97 -21.46
C ALA A 27 6.25 25.77 -21.16
N ALA A 28 5.48 25.31 -22.15
CA ALA A 28 4.07 24.96 -21.96
C ALA A 28 3.90 23.80 -20.96
N ASN A 29 4.79 22.81 -20.99
CA ASN A 29 4.79 21.67 -20.06
C ASN A 29 5.05 22.09 -18.60
N GLU A 30 5.78 23.18 -18.37
CA GLU A 30 5.95 23.76 -17.02
C GLU A 30 4.74 24.58 -16.55
N GLY A 31 3.87 24.99 -17.48
CA GLY A 31 2.66 25.75 -17.19
C GLY A 31 1.60 24.92 -16.44
N LEU A 32 0.75 25.61 -15.67
CA LEU A 32 -0.27 25.00 -14.79
C LEU A 32 -1.17 23.97 -15.48
N ALA A 33 -1.42 24.13 -16.78
CA ALA A 33 -2.31 23.28 -17.55
C ALA A 33 -1.72 21.93 -17.95
N PHE A 34 -0.39 21.80 -18.00
CA PHE A 34 0.32 20.60 -18.48
C PHE A 34 1.36 20.07 -17.50
N ASN A 35 1.73 20.86 -16.50
CA ASN A 35 2.63 20.44 -15.45
C ASN A 35 2.05 19.25 -14.69
N ALA A 36 2.85 18.20 -14.51
CA ALA A 36 2.50 16.99 -13.79
C ALA A 36 2.05 17.26 -12.34
N ASP A 37 2.65 18.25 -11.68
CA ASP A 37 2.27 18.71 -10.34
C ASP A 37 1.19 19.80 -10.39
N GLY A 38 0.74 20.17 -11.58
CA GLY A 38 -0.33 21.13 -11.81
C GLY A 38 -1.71 20.57 -11.43
N PRO A 39 -2.68 21.44 -11.16
CA PRO A 39 -4.00 21.05 -10.67
C PRO A 39 -4.80 20.17 -11.64
N LEU A 40 -4.45 20.16 -12.93
CA LEU A 40 -5.12 19.36 -13.96
C LEU A 40 -4.52 17.96 -14.14
N TRP A 41 -3.26 17.74 -13.74
CA TRP A 41 -2.53 16.50 -14.00
C TRP A 41 -2.05 15.78 -12.76
N TYR A 42 -2.12 16.42 -11.59
CA TYR A 42 -1.76 15.79 -10.33
C TYR A 42 -2.58 14.51 -10.11
N ARG A 43 -1.88 13.38 -9.94
CA ARG A 43 -2.49 12.05 -9.77
C ARG A 43 -2.39 11.51 -8.35
N GLY A 44 -1.75 12.23 -7.43
CA GLY A 44 -1.46 11.72 -6.09
C GLY A 44 -2.74 11.33 -5.34
N SER A 45 -3.75 12.19 -5.34
CA SER A 45 -5.06 11.94 -4.71
C SER A 45 -5.83 10.77 -5.34
N ALA A 46 -5.48 10.36 -6.56
CA ALA A 46 -6.07 9.21 -7.25
C ALA A 46 -5.26 7.92 -7.08
N LEU A 47 -3.94 7.99 -6.94
CA LEU A 47 -3.03 6.83 -7.04
C LEU A 47 -2.27 6.49 -5.75
N CYS A 48 -1.88 7.48 -4.94
CA CYS A 48 -1.03 7.25 -3.78
C CYS A 48 -1.78 6.60 -2.63
N TYR A 49 -1.09 6.10 -1.60
CA TYR A 49 -1.80 5.54 -0.46
C TYR A 49 -2.62 6.63 0.22
N PRO A 50 -3.91 6.40 0.52
CA PRO A 50 -4.75 7.38 1.19
C PRO A 50 -4.06 7.97 2.42
N LEU A 51 -3.46 7.13 3.25
CA LEU A 51 -2.78 7.57 4.48
C LEU A 51 -1.50 8.40 4.26
N SER A 52 -0.87 8.30 3.08
CA SER A 52 0.30 9.13 2.73
C SER A 52 -0.08 10.47 2.10
N GLU A 53 -1.29 10.52 1.52
CA GLU A 53 -1.77 11.61 0.67
C GLU A 53 -2.84 12.46 1.34
N SER A 54 -3.46 11.96 2.41
CA SER A 54 -4.63 12.57 3.04
C SER A 54 -4.37 13.97 3.61
N SER A 55 -3.15 14.29 4.02
CA SER A 55 -2.78 15.63 4.47
C SER A 55 -2.80 16.66 3.34
N VAL A 56 -2.33 16.27 2.15
CA VAL A 56 -2.36 17.09 0.93
C VAL A 56 -3.80 17.25 0.47
N THR A 57 -4.53 16.14 0.37
CA THR A 57 -5.95 16.14 -0.02
C THR A 57 -6.79 17.02 0.89
N ARG A 58 -6.70 16.84 2.22
CA ARG A 58 -7.44 17.65 3.20
C ARG A 58 -7.12 19.13 3.04
N ARG A 59 -5.84 19.50 3.01
CA ARG A 59 -5.42 20.90 2.90
C ARG A 59 -5.98 21.54 1.63
N ALA A 60 -5.94 20.82 0.50
CA ALA A 60 -6.48 21.31 -0.75
C ALA A 60 -8.00 21.56 -0.65
N LEU A 61 -8.76 20.60 -0.11
CA LEU A 61 -10.21 20.72 0.06
C LEU A 61 -10.60 21.85 1.02
N GLU A 62 -9.92 21.97 2.16
CA GLU A 62 -10.15 23.03 3.16
C GLU A 62 -9.85 24.42 2.58
N THR A 63 -8.74 24.56 1.85
CA THR A 63 -8.35 25.83 1.20
C THR A 63 -9.40 26.27 0.19
N GLN A 64 -9.98 25.34 -0.55
CA GLN A 64 -11.01 25.59 -1.55
C GLN A 64 -12.43 25.63 -0.94
N GLN A 65 -12.57 25.39 0.36
CA GLN A 65 -13.85 25.34 1.08
C GLN A 65 -14.85 24.33 0.48
N VAL A 66 -14.35 23.22 -0.06
CA VAL A 66 -15.16 22.14 -0.62
C VAL A 66 -15.03 20.88 0.24
N GLN A 67 -16.05 20.04 0.20
CA GLN A 67 -16.05 18.78 0.96
C GLN A 67 -15.35 17.64 0.21
N ARG A 68 -15.21 17.77 -1.12
CA ARG A 68 -14.82 16.68 -2.00
C ARG A 68 -14.26 17.19 -3.33
N ALA A 69 -13.35 16.41 -3.90
CA ALA A 69 -12.93 16.53 -5.30
C ALA A 69 -13.45 15.35 -6.13
N VAL A 70 -13.86 15.63 -7.37
CA VAL A 70 -14.26 14.63 -8.37
C VAL A 70 -13.20 14.63 -9.48
N LEU A 71 -12.55 13.49 -9.68
CA LEU A 71 -11.40 13.35 -10.58
C LEU A 71 -11.81 12.56 -11.83
N GLY A 72 -11.63 13.18 -12.99
CA GLY A 72 -12.09 12.65 -14.30
C GLY A 72 -10.97 12.26 -15.28
N HIS A 73 -9.71 12.09 -14.85
CA HIS A 73 -8.57 11.82 -15.74
C HIS A 73 -7.77 10.54 -15.42
N THR A 74 -8.14 9.84 -14.34
CA THR A 74 -7.46 8.62 -13.89
C THR A 74 -8.46 7.49 -13.84
N THR A 75 -8.39 6.63 -14.87
CA THR A 75 -9.30 5.49 -15.01
C THR A 75 -9.19 4.55 -13.83
N THR A 76 -10.32 4.19 -13.22
CA THR A 76 -10.36 3.16 -12.18
C THR A 76 -10.08 1.77 -12.78
N ALA A 77 -9.43 0.90 -12.01
CA ALA A 77 -9.16 -0.47 -12.44
C ALA A 77 -10.43 -1.31 -12.52
N SER A 78 -11.39 -1.05 -11.62
CA SER A 78 -12.71 -1.72 -11.60
C SER A 78 -13.64 -1.29 -12.73
N ARG A 79 -13.31 -0.20 -13.45
CA ARG A 79 -14.17 0.49 -14.42
C ARG A 79 -15.48 1.02 -13.82
N LYS A 80 -15.55 1.10 -12.49
CA LYS A 80 -16.65 1.70 -11.73
C LYS A 80 -16.23 3.04 -11.14
N VAL A 81 -17.21 3.88 -10.82
CA VAL A 81 -16.97 5.11 -10.08
C VAL A 81 -16.60 4.74 -8.64
N GLU A 82 -15.43 5.18 -8.21
CA GLU A 82 -14.87 4.80 -6.91
C GLU A 82 -14.79 5.98 -5.94
N SER A 83 -15.11 5.72 -4.68
CA SER A 83 -14.93 6.62 -3.56
C SER A 83 -13.71 6.21 -2.74
N ARG A 84 -12.82 7.16 -2.43
CA ARG A 84 -11.62 6.92 -1.62
C ARG A 84 -11.37 8.08 -0.66
N ASP A 85 -10.41 7.87 0.26
CA ASP A 85 -10.08 8.82 1.32
C ASP A 85 -11.31 9.27 2.13
N ASP A 86 -12.06 8.29 2.64
CA ASP A 86 -13.30 8.48 3.40
C ASP A 86 -14.36 9.34 2.67
N GLY A 87 -14.40 9.24 1.34
CA GLY A 87 -15.37 9.95 0.49
C GLY A 87 -14.99 11.38 0.13
N ARG A 88 -13.78 11.83 0.47
CA ARG A 88 -13.21 13.12 0.06
C ARG A 88 -12.82 13.15 -1.42
N ILE A 89 -12.54 12.00 -2.01
CA ILE A 89 -12.18 11.86 -3.43
C ILE A 89 -13.14 10.90 -4.11
N ILE A 90 -13.69 11.32 -5.24
CA ILE A 90 -14.45 10.46 -6.16
C ILE A 90 -13.68 10.34 -7.47
N LEU A 91 -13.35 9.11 -7.86
CA LEU A 91 -12.78 8.77 -9.15
C LEU A 91 -13.94 8.49 -10.12
N LEU A 92 -14.25 9.47 -10.96
CA LEU A 92 -15.35 9.41 -11.92
C LEU A 92 -14.93 8.81 -13.27
N ASP A 93 -13.63 8.82 -13.56
CA ASP A 93 -13.13 8.26 -14.81
C ASP A 93 -13.20 6.73 -14.78
N THR A 94 -14.21 6.20 -15.44
CA THR A 94 -14.45 4.77 -15.64
C THR A 94 -13.80 4.25 -16.92
N GLY A 95 -13.15 5.12 -17.71
CA GLY A 95 -12.61 4.78 -19.02
C GLY A 95 -13.68 4.69 -20.11
N MET A 96 -14.45 5.77 -20.31
CA MET A 96 -15.57 5.80 -21.27
C MET A 96 -15.17 5.53 -22.73
N LEU A 97 -13.89 5.67 -23.08
CA LEU A 97 -13.36 5.23 -24.38
C LEU A 97 -13.27 3.71 -24.39
N THR A 98 -14.41 3.05 -24.63
CA THR A 98 -14.58 1.60 -24.52
C THR A 98 -13.59 0.82 -25.39
N SER A 99 -13.24 1.33 -26.57
CA SER A 99 -12.27 0.69 -27.48
C SER A 99 -10.86 0.56 -26.90
N TYR A 100 -10.51 1.37 -25.89
CA TYR A 100 -9.20 1.35 -25.26
C TYR A 100 -9.26 0.86 -23.81
N TYR A 101 -10.21 1.36 -23.00
CA TYR A 101 -10.27 1.05 -21.57
C TYR A 101 -11.28 -0.05 -21.22
N GLY A 102 -12.27 -0.33 -22.08
CA GLY A 102 -13.34 -1.28 -21.80
C GLY A 102 -14.35 -0.82 -20.74
N GLY A 103 -14.36 0.47 -20.39
CA GLY A 103 -15.31 1.04 -19.44
C GLY A 103 -16.62 1.51 -20.08
N SER A 104 -17.52 2.04 -19.24
CA SER A 104 -18.80 2.63 -19.60
C SER A 104 -18.84 4.11 -19.21
N ALA A 105 -19.50 4.96 -19.99
CA ALA A 105 -19.70 6.35 -19.60
C ALA A 105 -20.52 6.42 -18.30
N ALA A 106 -20.06 7.22 -17.34
CA ALA A 106 -20.70 7.36 -16.03
C ALA A 106 -21.07 8.83 -15.76
N THR A 107 -22.22 9.04 -15.12
CA THR A 107 -22.66 10.33 -14.61
C THR A 107 -22.76 10.25 -13.09
N LEU A 108 -22.06 11.14 -12.39
CA LEU A 108 -22.22 11.36 -10.96
C LEU A 108 -23.36 12.36 -10.73
N ILE A 109 -24.34 11.96 -9.93
CA ILE A 109 -25.47 12.77 -9.49
C ILE A 109 -25.23 13.10 -8.02
N ILE A 110 -25.38 14.38 -7.67
CA ILE A 110 -25.22 14.90 -6.31
C ILE A 110 -26.46 15.71 -5.98
N ASP A 111 -27.29 15.19 -5.08
CA ASP A 111 -28.57 15.77 -4.69
C ASP A 111 -28.86 15.53 -3.19
N GLU A 112 -30.10 15.77 -2.75
CA GLU A 112 -30.55 15.53 -1.37
C GLU A 112 -30.45 14.07 -0.91
N HIS A 113 -30.35 13.11 -1.83
CA HIS A 113 -30.15 11.69 -1.54
C HIS A 113 -28.68 11.30 -1.47
N GLY A 114 -27.76 12.25 -1.67
CA GLY A 114 -26.33 12.06 -1.55
C GLY A 114 -25.67 11.79 -2.90
N LEU A 115 -24.73 10.84 -2.93
CA LEU A 115 -24.00 10.47 -4.14
C LEU A 115 -24.64 9.27 -4.84
N GLN A 116 -25.03 9.48 -6.09
CA GLN A 116 -25.53 8.43 -6.96
C GLN A 116 -24.78 8.43 -8.29
N VAL A 117 -24.70 7.27 -8.91
CA VAL A 117 -24.01 7.05 -10.19
C VAL A 117 -24.99 6.37 -11.13
N ARG A 118 -25.02 6.86 -12.36
CA ARG A 118 -25.69 6.21 -13.48
C ARG A 118 -24.66 5.90 -14.56
N TYR A 119 -24.57 4.64 -14.94
CA TYR A 119 -23.77 4.21 -16.09
C TYR A 119 -24.64 4.18 -17.34
N LEU A 120 -24.05 4.44 -18.50
CA LEU A 120 -24.76 4.47 -19.77
C LEU A 120 -25.43 3.14 -20.11
N ASP A 121 -24.81 2.04 -19.72
CA ASP A 121 -25.24 0.65 -19.95
C ASP A 121 -26.14 0.10 -18.83
N GLN A 122 -26.52 0.92 -17.84
CA GLN A 122 -27.30 0.48 -16.67
C GLN A 122 -28.45 1.44 -16.37
N ALA A 123 -29.65 0.88 -16.16
CA ALA A 123 -30.82 1.68 -15.80
C ALA A 123 -30.86 2.07 -14.32
N SER A 124 -30.22 1.29 -13.44
CA SER A 124 -30.23 1.51 -12.00
C SER A 124 -29.28 2.61 -11.56
N LEU A 125 -29.67 3.34 -10.53
CA LEU A 125 -28.78 4.20 -9.77
C LEU A 125 -28.08 3.36 -8.69
N GLU A 126 -26.78 3.54 -8.55
CA GLU A 126 -25.98 2.95 -7.47
C GLU A 126 -25.13 4.03 -6.78
N SER A 127 -24.70 3.78 -5.54
CA SER A 127 -23.70 4.65 -4.89
C SER A 127 -22.30 4.35 -5.43
N PRO A 128 -21.38 5.34 -5.45
CA PRO A 128 -19.98 5.08 -5.76
C PRO A 128 -19.42 3.93 -4.91
N SER A 129 -18.77 2.97 -5.55
CA SER A 129 -18.14 1.86 -4.83
C SER A 129 -16.96 2.36 -4.01
N VAL A 130 -16.80 1.91 -2.77
CA VAL A 130 -15.58 2.24 -2.02
C VAL A 130 -14.39 1.55 -2.70
N GLN A 131 -13.32 2.30 -2.98
CA GLN A 131 -12.11 1.76 -3.56
C GLN A 131 -11.58 0.64 -2.67
N THR A 132 -11.38 -0.53 -3.28
CA THR A 132 -10.92 -1.71 -2.57
C THR A 132 -9.40 -1.74 -2.48
N ARG A 133 -8.90 -2.27 -1.37
CA ARG A 133 -7.48 -2.51 -1.17
C ARG A 133 -6.94 -3.47 -2.24
N LYS A 134 -5.85 -3.08 -2.89
CA LYS A 134 -5.13 -3.92 -3.87
C LYS A 134 -3.62 -3.85 -3.65
N VAL A 135 -3.05 -4.94 -3.13
CA VAL A 135 -1.60 -5.06 -2.90
C VAL A 135 -1.02 -6.11 -3.82
N GLY A 136 -0.29 -5.63 -4.84
CA GLY A 136 0.30 -6.44 -5.89
C GLY A 136 -0.59 -6.57 -7.13
N ALA A 137 0.05 -6.76 -8.28
CA ALA A 137 -0.64 -6.94 -9.56
C ALA A 137 -1.32 -8.33 -9.61
N ARG A 138 -2.60 -8.34 -9.99
CA ARG A 138 -3.46 -9.53 -10.09
C ARG A 138 -4.69 -9.18 -10.93
N PRO A 139 -5.48 -10.15 -11.43
CA PRO A 139 -6.70 -9.87 -12.18
C PRO A 139 -7.56 -8.81 -11.50
N ASP A 140 -8.07 -7.83 -12.26
CA ASP A 140 -8.76 -6.66 -11.68
C ASP A 140 -10.03 -7.00 -10.92
N SER A 141 -10.69 -8.11 -11.28
CA SER A 141 -11.84 -8.63 -10.56
C SER A 141 -11.50 -9.29 -9.22
N MET A 142 -10.22 -9.56 -8.92
CA MET A 142 -9.82 -10.31 -7.74
C MET A 142 -9.52 -9.40 -6.55
N SER A 143 -10.46 -9.39 -5.60
CA SER A 143 -10.33 -8.76 -4.28
C SER A 143 -9.27 -9.45 -3.41
N ASP A 144 -8.90 -8.83 -2.28
CA ASP A 144 -8.02 -9.47 -1.30
C ASP A 144 -8.63 -10.74 -0.68
N ASP A 145 -9.96 -10.80 -0.53
CA ASP A 145 -10.63 -11.97 0.05
C ASP A 145 -10.65 -13.14 -0.94
N GLU A 146 -10.91 -12.86 -2.22
CA GLU A 146 -10.78 -13.86 -3.30
C GLU A 146 -9.33 -14.30 -3.48
N LEU A 147 -8.36 -13.39 -3.39
CA LEU A 147 -6.94 -13.74 -3.40
C LEU A 147 -6.57 -14.59 -2.19
N ALA A 148 -7.03 -14.25 -0.99
CA ALA A 148 -6.78 -15.07 0.19
C ALA A 148 -7.37 -16.48 0.05
N GLU A 149 -8.57 -16.60 -0.54
CA GLU A 149 -9.19 -17.89 -0.80
C GLU A 149 -8.49 -18.68 -1.90
N PHE A 150 -8.04 -18.01 -2.96
CA PHE A 150 -7.17 -18.58 -3.98
C PHE A 150 -5.89 -19.12 -3.34
N LEU A 151 -5.20 -18.33 -2.50
CA LEU A 151 -4.00 -18.78 -1.80
C LEU A 151 -4.26 -19.98 -0.90
N ARG A 152 -5.43 -20.10 -0.26
CA ARG A 152 -5.76 -21.27 0.58
C ARG A 152 -6.04 -22.53 -0.25
N THR A 153 -6.71 -22.40 -1.38
CA THR A 153 -7.36 -23.54 -2.06
C THR A 153 -6.76 -23.92 -3.41
N ALA A 154 -6.11 -22.99 -4.12
CA ALA A 154 -5.55 -23.22 -5.45
C ALA A 154 -4.50 -24.34 -5.42
N LYS A 155 -4.47 -25.19 -6.45
CA LYS A 155 -3.57 -26.34 -6.53
C LYS A 155 -2.13 -25.86 -6.67
N VAL A 156 -1.21 -26.46 -5.92
CA VAL A 156 0.23 -26.24 -6.13
C VAL A 156 0.66 -27.02 -7.38
N ILE A 157 1.15 -26.32 -8.40
CA ILE A 157 1.61 -26.90 -9.67
C ILE A 157 3.12 -26.71 -9.91
N GLY A 158 3.77 -25.84 -9.15
CA GLY A 158 5.21 -25.58 -9.22
C GLY A 158 5.78 -25.24 -7.84
N SER A 159 7.07 -25.55 -7.64
CA SER A 159 7.78 -25.29 -6.39
C SER A 159 9.27 -25.08 -6.66
N GLU A 160 9.78 -23.91 -6.30
CA GLU A 160 11.18 -23.53 -6.49
C GLU A 160 11.75 -22.97 -5.19
N ALA A 161 12.97 -23.38 -4.81
CA ALA A 161 13.66 -22.79 -3.67
C ALA A 161 14.16 -21.38 -4.05
N ILE A 162 13.94 -20.40 -3.18
CA ILE A 162 14.48 -19.04 -3.37
C ILE A 162 15.88 -19.02 -2.75
N PRO A 163 16.96 -18.79 -3.53
CA PRO A 163 18.33 -18.85 -3.03
C PRO A 163 18.76 -17.59 -2.25
N VAL A 164 17.81 -16.73 -1.89
CA VAL A 164 18.04 -15.44 -1.23
C VAL A 164 17.30 -15.40 0.10
N GLY A 165 18.01 -14.99 1.16
CA GLY A 165 17.50 -14.94 2.53
C GLY A 165 18.00 -16.10 3.38
N VAL A 166 18.13 -15.88 4.70
CA VAL A 166 18.66 -16.88 5.65
C VAL A 166 17.71 -18.07 5.80
N THR A 167 16.40 -17.85 5.65
CA THR A 167 15.34 -18.83 5.87
C THR A 167 14.98 -19.65 4.62
N LEU A 168 15.64 -19.41 3.48
CA LEU A 168 15.47 -20.12 2.20
C LEU A 168 13.99 -20.43 1.87
N PRO A 169 13.12 -19.41 1.76
CA PRO A 169 11.70 -19.64 1.53
C PRO A 169 11.45 -20.29 0.16
N THR A 170 10.31 -20.96 0.02
CA THR A 170 9.93 -21.64 -1.23
C THR A 170 8.95 -20.77 -2.02
N ARG A 171 9.23 -20.51 -3.30
CA ARG A 171 8.25 -19.96 -4.25
C ARG A 171 7.37 -21.11 -4.74
N LEU A 172 6.06 -20.96 -4.59
CA LEU A 172 5.06 -21.90 -5.09
C LEU A 172 4.29 -21.25 -6.23
N THR A 173 4.04 -22.01 -7.30
CA THR A 173 3.11 -21.63 -8.36
C THR A 173 1.79 -22.32 -8.12
N LEU A 174 0.72 -21.54 -8.07
CA LEU A 174 -0.63 -21.97 -7.76
C LEU A 174 -1.53 -21.80 -8.98
N GLU A 175 -2.42 -22.76 -9.19
CA GLU A 175 -3.41 -22.73 -10.27
C GLU A 175 -4.81 -23.03 -9.75
N LYS A 176 -5.78 -22.24 -10.20
CA LYS A 176 -7.20 -22.48 -10.02
C LYS A 176 -7.99 -21.79 -11.13
N ASP A 177 -8.88 -22.53 -11.77
CA ASP A 177 -9.81 -22.02 -12.79
C ASP A 177 -9.08 -21.26 -13.93
N GLY A 178 -7.89 -21.73 -14.32
CA GLY A 178 -7.07 -21.13 -15.38
C GLY A 178 -6.30 -19.87 -14.96
N ILE A 179 -6.44 -19.42 -13.71
CA ILE A 179 -5.63 -18.35 -13.13
C ILE A 179 -4.39 -18.96 -12.49
N GLN A 180 -3.21 -18.45 -12.85
CA GLN A 180 -1.95 -18.80 -12.22
C GLN A 180 -1.36 -17.61 -11.48
N LEU A 181 -1.01 -17.82 -10.21
CA LEU A 181 -0.35 -16.82 -9.37
C LEU A 181 0.73 -17.50 -8.52
N ASP A 182 1.77 -16.75 -8.19
CA ASP A 182 2.82 -17.24 -7.32
C ASP A 182 2.65 -16.79 -5.87
N ALA A 183 3.28 -17.52 -4.97
CA ALA A 183 3.32 -17.20 -3.56
C ALA A 183 4.64 -17.65 -2.90
N ILE A 184 5.04 -16.95 -1.84
CA ILE A 184 6.12 -17.37 -0.95
C ILE A 184 5.53 -18.21 0.17
N PHE A 185 6.07 -19.41 0.37
CA PHE A 185 5.76 -20.26 1.50
C PHE A 185 6.87 -20.19 2.56
N LYS A 186 6.52 -19.73 3.76
CA LYS A 186 7.41 -19.64 4.93
C LYS A 186 6.92 -20.55 6.05
N THR A 187 7.80 -21.44 6.52
CA THR A 187 7.49 -22.39 7.61
C THR A 187 8.26 -22.11 8.90
N GLU A 188 9.26 -21.24 8.87
CA GLU A 188 10.08 -20.95 10.04
C GLU A 188 9.25 -20.32 11.16
N SER A 189 9.29 -20.96 12.33
CA SER A 189 8.60 -20.46 13.52
C SER A 189 9.36 -20.87 14.77
N THR A 190 10.00 -19.89 15.40
CA THR A 190 10.64 -20.04 16.71
C THR A 190 9.64 -20.62 17.72
N GLU A 191 9.96 -21.78 18.29
CA GLU A 191 9.12 -22.41 19.31
C GLU A 191 9.08 -21.55 20.57
N ILE A 192 7.87 -21.09 20.95
CA ILE A 192 7.65 -20.38 22.19
C ILE A 192 7.11 -21.37 23.21
N ARG A 193 8.00 -21.88 24.09
CA ARG A 193 7.62 -22.85 25.13
C ARG A 193 6.43 -22.34 25.96
N ARG A 194 5.50 -23.25 26.27
CA ARG A 194 4.34 -22.96 27.13
C ARG A 194 4.82 -22.64 28.54
N GLY A 195 4.53 -21.42 29.00
CA GLY A 195 4.89 -20.91 30.32
C GLY A 195 4.41 -19.47 30.51
N ARG A 196 4.41 -18.96 31.75
CA ARG A 196 4.15 -17.55 32.07
C ARG A 196 5.44 -16.89 32.56
N GLY A 197 5.61 -15.60 32.28
CA GLY A 197 6.69 -14.78 32.88
C GLY A 197 7.84 -14.37 31.94
N PRO A 198 8.90 -13.75 32.49
CA PRO A 198 9.95 -13.05 31.74
C PRO A 198 10.67 -13.87 30.65
N ASN A 199 10.85 -15.18 30.87
CA ASN A 199 11.50 -16.07 29.91
C ASN A 199 10.74 -16.18 28.59
N LYS A 200 9.40 -16.20 28.63
CA LYS A 200 8.55 -16.22 27.42
C LYS A 200 8.71 -14.93 26.63
N ASN A 201 8.66 -13.78 27.30
CA ASN A 201 8.81 -12.48 26.64
C ASN A 201 10.20 -12.32 26.02
N ARG A 202 11.25 -12.82 26.68
CA ARG A 202 12.60 -12.86 26.10
C ARG A 202 12.63 -13.63 24.78
N MET A 203 11.98 -14.80 24.71
CA MET A 203 11.90 -15.59 23.47
C MET A 203 11.08 -14.89 22.38
N LEU A 204 9.92 -14.31 22.72
CA LEU A 204 9.12 -13.52 21.79
C LEU A 204 9.91 -12.32 21.23
N ASN A 205 10.81 -11.76 22.04
CA ASN A 205 11.59 -10.60 21.64
C ASN A 205 12.75 -10.92 20.69
N VAL A 206 13.06 -12.20 20.46
CA VAL A 206 14.09 -12.64 19.52
C VAL A 206 13.54 -13.61 18.46
N SER A 207 12.22 -13.83 18.45
CA SER A 207 11.57 -14.84 17.61
C SER A 207 11.51 -14.43 16.14
N ASP A 208 11.68 -15.41 15.27
CA ASP A 208 11.36 -15.35 13.83
C ASP A 208 10.20 -16.31 13.57
N ARG A 209 9.07 -15.79 13.05
CA ARG A 209 7.79 -16.52 13.01
C ARG A 209 6.93 -16.18 11.80
N TRP A 210 6.58 -17.20 11.00
CA TRP A 210 5.65 -17.07 9.88
C TRP A 210 4.27 -16.56 10.30
N GLN A 211 3.80 -16.84 11.52
CA GLN A 211 2.52 -16.34 12.02
C GLN A 211 2.45 -14.81 12.00
N TYR A 212 3.59 -14.13 12.15
CA TYR A 212 3.66 -12.68 12.15
C TYR A 212 3.42 -12.08 10.77
N GLU A 213 3.67 -12.81 9.68
CA GLU A 213 3.31 -12.39 8.32
C GLU A 213 1.79 -12.23 8.17
N ILE A 214 1.04 -13.20 8.70
CA ILE A 214 -0.42 -13.19 8.65
C ILE A 214 -0.98 -12.13 9.61
N ALA A 215 -0.41 -12.01 10.81
CA ALA A 215 -0.81 -10.98 11.76
C ALA A 215 -0.59 -9.56 11.19
N ALA A 216 0.53 -9.34 10.50
CA ALA A 216 0.85 -8.08 9.84
C ALA A 216 -0.13 -7.78 8.70
N TYR A 217 -0.43 -8.75 7.82
CA TYR A 217 -1.43 -8.57 6.76
C TYR A 217 -2.81 -8.21 7.33
N ARG A 218 -3.28 -8.91 8.36
CA ARG A 218 -4.58 -8.62 8.98
C ARG A 218 -4.62 -7.24 9.62
N LEU A 219 -3.56 -6.84 10.32
CA LEU A 219 -3.48 -5.51 10.92
C LEU A 219 -3.37 -4.40 9.87
N ASP A 220 -2.66 -4.62 8.76
CA ASP A 220 -2.61 -3.70 7.61
C ASP A 220 -4.03 -3.46 7.07
N ARG A 221 -4.83 -4.52 6.88
CA ARG A 221 -6.24 -4.40 6.47
C ARG A 221 -7.09 -3.60 7.45
N MET A 222 -6.93 -3.84 8.75
CA MET A 222 -7.66 -3.08 9.77
C MET A 222 -7.36 -1.57 9.72
N LEU A 223 -6.14 -1.20 9.31
CA LEU A 223 -5.69 0.17 9.19
C LEU A 223 -5.84 0.74 7.77
N GLY A 224 -6.15 -0.06 6.76
CA GLY A 224 -6.13 0.33 5.35
C GLY A 224 -4.80 0.99 4.95
N LEU A 225 -3.70 0.35 5.34
CA LEU A 225 -2.33 0.80 5.01
C LEU A 225 -1.96 0.47 3.57
N ASP A 226 -2.47 -0.65 3.05
CA ASP A 226 -2.35 -1.11 1.66
C ASP A 226 -0.89 -1.39 1.22
N MET A 227 -0.02 -1.77 2.17
CA MET A 227 1.41 -1.98 1.93
C MET A 227 1.88 -3.43 2.13
N VAL A 228 1.19 -4.23 2.93
CA VAL A 228 1.60 -5.62 3.26
C VAL A 228 0.91 -6.63 2.31
N PRO A 229 1.61 -7.58 1.67
CA PRO A 229 0.95 -8.55 0.78
C PRO A 229 -0.09 -9.42 1.49
N VAL A 230 -1.04 -9.97 0.73
CA VAL A 230 -2.01 -10.94 1.25
C VAL A 230 -1.26 -12.16 1.79
N ALA A 231 -1.56 -12.55 3.03
CA ALA A 231 -0.95 -13.71 3.67
C ALA A 231 -2.00 -14.59 4.34
N VAL A 232 -1.92 -15.90 4.11
CA VAL A 232 -2.82 -16.89 4.70
C VAL A 232 -2.04 -18.01 5.35
N GLU A 233 -2.65 -18.66 6.34
CA GLU A 233 -2.16 -19.93 6.85
C GLU A 233 -2.49 -21.03 5.84
N ARG A 234 -1.52 -21.89 5.54
CA ARG A 234 -1.71 -23.03 4.65
C ARG A 234 -0.83 -24.20 5.05
N ASN A 235 -1.40 -25.40 5.01
CA ASN A 235 -0.63 -26.63 5.05
C ASN A 235 -0.20 -27.01 3.62
N VAL A 236 1.11 -27.15 3.42
CA VAL A 236 1.68 -27.65 2.15
C VAL A 236 2.59 -28.81 2.48
N ASN A 237 2.29 -29.99 1.91
CA ASN A 237 3.06 -31.23 2.12
C ASN A 237 3.28 -31.57 3.61
N GLY A 238 2.24 -31.40 4.44
CA GLY A 238 2.29 -31.74 5.86
C GLY A 238 2.97 -30.70 6.76
N LYS A 239 3.38 -29.55 6.22
CA LYS A 239 3.94 -28.44 6.99
C LYS A 239 2.98 -27.25 7.00
N ASP A 240 2.70 -26.72 8.18
CA ASP A 240 1.96 -25.46 8.33
C ASP A 240 2.91 -24.26 8.16
N GLY A 241 2.43 -23.23 7.47
CA GLY A 241 3.20 -22.02 7.24
C GLY A 241 2.34 -20.86 6.75
N ALA A 242 2.99 -19.72 6.58
CA ALA A 242 2.40 -18.58 5.89
C ALA A 242 2.62 -18.73 4.39
N LEU A 243 1.53 -18.71 3.63
CA LEU A 243 1.55 -18.54 2.19
C LEU A 243 1.22 -17.08 1.86
N ILE A 244 2.19 -16.38 1.25
CA ILE A 244 2.19 -14.93 1.06
C ILE A 244 2.18 -14.65 -0.43
N PHE A 245 1.28 -13.78 -0.90
CA PHE A 245 1.19 -13.42 -2.31
C PHE A 245 2.52 -12.88 -2.85
N TRP A 246 2.97 -13.43 -3.98
CA TRP A 246 4.17 -12.98 -4.66
C TRP A 246 3.87 -11.73 -5.50
N MET A 247 4.72 -10.72 -5.39
CA MET A 247 4.64 -9.51 -6.20
C MET A 247 5.84 -9.48 -7.13
N ASP A 248 5.59 -9.63 -8.44
CA ASP A 248 6.65 -9.61 -9.44
C ASP A 248 7.27 -8.22 -9.62
N GLY A 249 8.56 -8.20 -9.97
CA GLY A 249 9.25 -6.97 -10.38
C GLY A 249 9.56 -5.97 -9.26
N LEU A 250 9.41 -6.34 -7.99
CA LEU A 250 9.75 -5.45 -6.88
C LEU A 250 11.22 -4.98 -6.93
N ILE A 251 11.42 -3.68 -6.74
CA ILE A 251 12.74 -3.04 -6.63
C ILE A 251 13.01 -2.80 -5.15
N SER A 252 14.05 -3.41 -4.58
CA SER A 252 14.44 -3.13 -3.18
C SER A 252 15.15 -1.77 -3.06
N LEU A 253 15.08 -1.14 -1.89
CA LEU A 253 15.84 0.07 -1.56
C LEU A 253 17.34 -0.17 -1.74
N LEU A 254 17.82 -1.36 -1.40
CA LEU A 254 19.22 -1.74 -1.64
C LEU A 254 19.57 -1.68 -3.13
N LYS A 255 18.73 -2.28 -3.99
CA LYS A 255 18.91 -2.25 -5.44
C LYS A 255 18.84 -0.83 -5.98
N LYS A 256 17.79 -0.08 -5.61
CA LYS A 256 17.61 1.33 -5.97
C LYS A 256 18.86 2.16 -5.65
N ASN A 257 19.44 2.00 -4.46
CA ASN A 257 20.60 2.75 -4.02
C ASN A 257 21.88 2.31 -4.75
N ARG A 258 22.11 1.00 -4.92
CA ARG A 258 23.30 0.47 -5.60
C ARG A 258 23.32 0.83 -7.08
N GLU A 259 22.19 0.67 -7.75
CA GLU A 259 22.04 0.92 -9.19
C GLU A 259 21.65 2.36 -9.51
N LYS A 260 21.49 3.21 -8.48
CA LYS A 260 21.08 4.62 -8.59
C LYS A 260 19.80 4.81 -9.42
N ILE A 261 18.84 3.91 -9.25
CA ILE A 261 17.56 3.96 -9.97
C ILE A 261 16.78 5.19 -9.48
N ARG A 262 16.35 6.02 -10.44
CA ARG A 262 15.53 7.20 -10.20
C ARG A 262 14.08 6.78 -9.94
N ALA A 263 13.47 7.38 -8.92
CA ALA A 263 12.08 7.11 -8.56
C ALA A 263 11.17 8.17 -9.18
N ASP A 264 10.50 7.80 -10.26
CA ASP A 264 9.78 8.73 -11.15
C ASP A 264 8.25 8.56 -11.05
N GLY A 265 7.77 7.96 -9.95
CA GLY A 265 6.36 7.75 -9.71
C GLY A 265 5.66 9.02 -9.21
N TRP A 266 4.33 9.06 -9.38
CA TRP A 266 3.47 10.15 -8.88
C TRP A 266 3.48 10.29 -7.36
N CYS A 267 3.86 9.23 -6.65
CA CYS A 267 3.76 9.15 -5.21
C CYS A 267 5.12 9.39 -4.55
N PRO A 268 5.28 10.50 -3.81
CA PRO A 268 6.56 10.81 -3.18
C PRO A 268 6.99 9.68 -2.22
N LEU A 269 8.28 9.37 -2.21
CA LEU A 269 8.79 8.28 -1.36
C LEU A 269 8.73 8.63 0.14
N GLN A 270 8.98 9.90 0.50
CA GLN A 270 9.12 10.28 1.90
C GLN A 270 7.84 10.05 2.73
N PRO A 271 6.63 10.47 2.30
CA PRO A 271 5.40 10.16 3.03
C PRO A 271 5.13 8.65 3.17
N GLN A 272 5.52 7.84 2.18
CA GLN A 272 5.41 6.39 2.27
C GLN A 272 6.39 5.80 3.30
N HIS A 273 7.60 6.36 3.41
CA HIS A 273 8.57 6.00 4.44
C HIS A 273 8.11 6.40 5.83
N ASP A 274 7.50 7.58 5.96
CA ASP A 274 6.94 8.05 7.23
C ASP A 274 5.88 7.06 7.75
N LEU A 275 4.99 6.59 6.86
CA LEU A 275 4.05 5.52 7.17
C LEU A 275 4.73 4.21 7.56
N MET A 276 5.79 3.80 6.86
CA MET A 276 6.57 2.61 7.21
C MET A 276 7.17 2.72 8.61
N TYR A 277 7.72 3.87 9.00
CA TYR A 277 8.29 4.04 10.34
C TYR A 277 7.22 4.00 11.44
N VAL A 278 6.02 4.54 11.18
CA VAL A 278 4.86 4.40 12.08
C VAL A 278 4.43 2.94 12.17
N TRP A 279 4.31 2.25 11.04
CA TRP A 279 3.96 0.84 10.94
C TRP A 279 4.94 -0.06 11.70
N ASP A 280 6.24 0.07 11.41
CA ASP A 280 7.28 -0.74 12.05
C ASP A 280 7.39 -0.41 13.54
N THR A 281 7.08 0.82 13.96
CA THR A 281 6.93 1.15 15.39
C THR A 281 5.73 0.43 15.99
N LEU A 282 4.57 0.44 15.34
CA LEU A 282 3.35 -0.20 15.83
C LEU A 282 3.55 -1.71 16.02
N ILE A 283 4.06 -2.40 15.01
CA ILE A 283 4.30 -3.85 15.08
C ILE A 283 5.62 -4.20 15.77
N TYR A 284 6.52 -3.24 15.97
CA TYR A 284 7.91 -3.46 16.37
C TYR A 284 8.59 -4.49 15.47
N ASN A 285 8.70 -4.15 14.19
CA ASN A 285 9.59 -4.85 13.28
C ASN A 285 10.99 -4.26 13.51
N ASP A 286 11.91 -5.07 14.03
CA ASP A 286 13.30 -4.66 14.28
C ASP A 286 14.27 -5.09 13.17
N ASP A 287 13.75 -5.63 12.07
CA ASP A 287 14.51 -6.18 10.95
C ASP A 287 14.09 -5.58 9.59
N ARG A 288 13.70 -4.30 9.57
CA ARG A 288 13.44 -3.58 8.31
C ARG A 288 14.76 -3.24 7.60
N THR A 289 15.31 -4.23 6.90
CA THR A 289 16.52 -4.08 6.07
C THR A 289 16.22 -3.35 4.75
N GLN A 290 17.25 -2.82 4.08
CA GLN A 290 17.09 -2.20 2.76
C GLN A 290 16.59 -3.18 1.69
N GLN A 291 16.79 -4.50 1.88
CA GLN A 291 16.21 -5.52 1.02
C GLN A 291 14.69 -5.65 1.20
N ASN A 292 14.19 -5.45 2.43
CA ASN A 292 12.78 -5.62 2.80
C ASN A 292 11.96 -4.32 2.68
N VAL A 293 12.60 -3.23 2.25
CA VAL A 293 11.95 -2.01 1.77
C VAL A 293 11.86 -2.12 0.25
N THR A 294 10.69 -2.42 -0.29
CA THR A 294 10.52 -2.71 -1.73
C THR A 294 9.53 -1.76 -2.39
N TYR A 295 9.70 -1.49 -3.67
CA TYR A 295 8.80 -0.65 -4.47
C TYR A 295 8.30 -1.42 -5.68
N THR A 296 7.05 -1.22 -6.04
CA THR A 296 6.53 -1.65 -7.34
C THR A 296 7.20 -0.89 -8.48
N GLN A 297 7.38 -1.57 -9.60
CA GLN A 297 8.00 -1.00 -10.79
C GLN A 297 7.05 -0.02 -11.48
N GLY A 298 7.56 1.15 -11.87
CA GLY A 298 6.81 2.17 -12.62
C GLY A 298 6.18 3.24 -11.74
N ASP A 299 5.38 2.85 -10.74
CA ASP A 299 4.65 3.77 -9.85
C ASP A 299 5.34 4.04 -8.50
N TRP A 300 6.37 3.25 -8.16
CA TRP A 300 7.21 3.42 -6.96
C TRP A 300 6.43 3.35 -5.64
N MET A 301 5.36 2.56 -5.61
CA MET A 301 4.58 2.34 -4.40
C MET A 301 5.31 1.38 -3.46
N LEU A 302 5.55 1.83 -2.24
CA LEU A 302 6.25 1.08 -1.20
C LEU A 302 5.42 -0.13 -0.76
N LYS A 303 6.01 -1.32 -0.83
CA LYS A 303 5.49 -2.58 -0.33
C LYS A 303 6.38 -3.09 0.80
N LEU A 304 5.74 -3.51 1.89
CA LEU A 304 6.41 -3.97 3.09
C LEU A 304 6.35 -5.49 3.14
N ILE A 305 7.45 -6.12 2.73
CA ILE A 305 7.63 -7.57 2.80
C ILE A 305 8.38 -7.95 4.08
N ASP A 306 8.31 -9.24 4.43
CA ASP A 306 9.04 -9.85 5.54
C ASP A 306 8.75 -9.21 6.91
N GLN A 307 7.69 -9.70 7.54
CA GLN A 307 7.19 -9.27 8.85
C GLN A 307 7.48 -10.28 9.95
N SER A 308 8.21 -11.35 9.61
CA SER A 308 8.54 -12.51 10.45
C SER A 308 9.23 -12.16 11.78
N ARG A 309 9.92 -11.03 11.84
CA ARG A 309 10.64 -10.50 13.02
C ARG A 309 9.94 -9.28 13.64
N SER A 310 8.64 -9.44 13.88
CA SER A 310 7.77 -8.39 14.44
C SER A 310 7.11 -8.79 15.77
N PHE A 311 6.14 -7.99 16.21
CA PHE A 311 5.26 -8.20 17.36
C PHE A 311 5.99 -8.44 18.68
N ARG A 312 7.13 -7.76 18.88
CA ARG A 312 7.86 -7.77 20.16
C ARG A 312 6.99 -7.25 21.31
N THR A 313 7.31 -7.62 22.54
CA THR A 313 6.61 -7.13 23.75
C THR A 313 7.19 -5.82 24.30
N TYR A 314 8.15 -5.21 23.61
CA TYR A 314 8.71 -3.91 23.96
C TYR A 314 7.70 -2.78 23.76
N ARG A 315 7.79 -1.74 24.58
CA ARG A 315 6.86 -0.60 24.56
C ARG A 315 7.40 0.62 23.81
N ASN A 316 8.71 0.66 23.54
CA ASN A 316 9.38 1.74 22.84
C ASN A 316 9.44 1.48 21.32
N LYS A 317 10.03 2.42 20.58
CA LYS A 317 10.34 2.28 19.15
C LYS A 317 11.47 1.24 18.92
N PRO A 318 11.47 0.53 17.78
CA PRO A 318 12.61 -0.26 17.34
C PRO A 318 13.90 0.58 17.26
N PRO A 319 15.09 -0.03 17.43
CA PRO A 319 16.36 0.71 17.48
C PRO A 319 16.60 1.68 16.30
N TYR A 320 16.36 1.26 15.06
CA TYR A 320 16.61 2.10 13.87
C TYR A 320 15.59 3.25 13.67
N VAL A 321 14.48 3.22 14.42
CA VAL A 321 13.42 4.25 14.42
C VAL A 321 13.49 5.13 15.67
N ARG A 322 14.28 4.75 16.68
CA ARG A 322 14.26 5.36 18.01
C ARG A 322 14.45 6.88 17.99
N GLU A 323 15.45 7.33 17.27
CA GLU A 323 15.84 8.75 17.17
C GLU A 323 15.05 9.49 16.07
N ARG A 324 14.10 8.84 15.40
CA ARG A 324 13.31 9.47 14.33
C ARG A 324 12.08 10.16 14.92
N GLU A 325 11.87 11.39 14.49
CA GLU A 325 10.56 12.04 14.57
C GLU A 325 9.60 11.30 13.64
N LEU A 326 8.48 10.84 14.18
CA LEU A 326 7.49 10.08 13.42
C LEU A 326 6.41 11.03 12.93
N LYS A 327 6.32 11.19 11.62
CA LYS A 327 5.28 11.99 10.98
C LYS A 327 4.09 11.10 10.67
N MET A 328 2.90 11.60 10.99
CA MET A 328 1.66 10.86 10.84
C MET A 328 0.54 11.83 10.45
N THR A 329 -0.35 11.40 9.57
CA THR A 329 -1.56 12.15 9.21
C THR A 329 -2.63 11.99 10.28
N ARG A 330 -3.61 12.92 10.31
CA ARG A 330 -4.77 12.80 11.19
C ARG A 330 -5.54 11.49 10.93
N GLU A 331 -5.69 11.10 9.67
CA GLU A 331 -6.35 9.85 9.29
C GLU A 331 -5.65 8.64 9.89
N MET A 332 -4.32 8.60 9.84
CA MET A 332 -3.59 7.50 10.43
C MET A 332 -3.74 7.50 11.97
N ALA A 333 -3.75 8.67 12.62
CA ALA A 333 -4.03 8.78 14.05
C ALA A 333 -5.44 8.25 14.42
N ASP A 334 -6.46 8.62 13.63
CA ASP A 334 -7.85 8.19 13.83
C ASP A 334 -7.99 6.66 13.65
N ARG A 335 -7.34 6.10 12.62
CA ARG A 335 -7.33 4.64 12.39
C ARG A 335 -6.60 3.88 13.49
N LEU A 336 -5.50 4.42 14.01
CA LEU A 336 -4.83 3.88 15.19
C LEU A 336 -5.74 3.91 16.42
N ALA A 337 -6.43 5.02 16.67
CA ALA A 337 -7.34 5.19 17.81
C ALA A 337 -8.51 4.19 17.79
N ALA A 338 -8.94 3.77 16.60
CA ALA A 338 -10.01 2.78 16.41
C ALA A 338 -9.59 1.33 16.71
N LEU A 339 -8.29 1.05 16.88
CA LEU A 339 -7.82 -0.26 17.34
C LEU A 339 -8.15 -0.43 18.82
N ASP A 340 -8.61 -1.61 19.23
CA ASP A 340 -8.83 -1.94 20.64
C ASP A 340 -8.47 -3.39 20.94
N THR A 341 -8.40 -3.74 22.23
CA THR A 341 -8.04 -5.10 22.67
C THR A 341 -8.97 -6.17 22.10
N ARG A 342 -10.27 -5.90 22.01
CA ARG A 342 -11.29 -6.86 21.56
C ARG A 342 -11.11 -7.13 20.06
N ARG A 343 -11.03 -6.08 19.23
CA ARG A 343 -10.82 -6.19 17.77
C ARG A 343 -9.48 -6.86 17.45
N LEU A 344 -8.39 -6.44 18.11
CA LEU A 344 -7.08 -7.06 17.90
C LEU A 344 -7.03 -8.52 18.35
N SER A 345 -7.71 -8.87 19.45
CA SER A 345 -7.78 -10.27 19.89
C SER A 345 -8.57 -11.15 18.92
N ALA A 346 -9.66 -10.61 18.36
CA ALA A 346 -10.46 -11.32 17.36
C ALA A 346 -9.66 -11.53 16.06
N GLU A 347 -8.98 -10.49 15.56
CA GLU A 347 -8.29 -10.55 14.28
C GLU A 347 -6.93 -11.24 14.34
N LEU A 348 -6.16 -10.99 15.41
CA LEU A 348 -4.74 -11.38 15.49
C LEU A 348 -4.47 -12.45 16.55
N GLY A 349 -5.44 -12.77 17.42
CA GLY A 349 -5.22 -13.63 18.59
C GLY A 349 -4.82 -15.07 18.28
N ALA A 350 -5.07 -15.55 17.06
CA ALA A 350 -4.58 -16.83 16.57
C ALA A 350 -3.05 -16.83 16.32
N TYR A 351 -2.46 -15.67 16.04
CA TYR A 351 -1.07 -15.54 15.59
C TYR A 351 -0.16 -14.86 16.62
N ILE A 352 -0.71 -13.94 17.42
CA ILE A 352 0.01 -13.22 18.48
C ILE A 352 -0.74 -13.33 19.81
N ASN A 353 0.01 -13.31 20.92
CA ASN A 353 -0.57 -13.48 22.23
C ASN A 353 -0.98 -12.15 22.90
N ARG A 354 -1.68 -12.26 24.05
CA ARG A 354 -2.18 -11.11 24.82
C ARG A 354 -1.11 -10.11 25.24
N ASP A 355 0.12 -10.53 25.53
CA ASP A 355 1.20 -9.63 25.93
C ASP A 355 1.73 -8.82 24.73
N GLN A 356 1.77 -9.43 23.55
CA GLN A 356 2.11 -8.75 22.28
C GLN A 356 1.02 -7.74 21.89
N ILE A 357 -0.26 -8.12 22.01
CA ILE A 357 -1.39 -7.19 21.79
C ILE A 357 -1.30 -6.00 22.76
N ARG A 358 -1.04 -6.25 24.05
CA ARG A 358 -0.87 -5.17 25.03
C ARG A 358 0.32 -4.25 24.69
N ALA A 359 1.42 -4.80 24.20
CA ALA A 359 2.58 -4.01 23.80
C ALA A 359 2.28 -3.16 22.55
N LEU A 360 1.62 -3.73 21.54
CA LEU A 360 1.15 -3.03 20.36
C LEU A 360 0.24 -1.85 20.74
N LEU A 361 -0.75 -2.07 21.61
CA LEU A 361 -1.66 -1.01 22.07
C LEU A 361 -0.92 0.12 22.79
N ARG A 362 0.12 -0.20 23.59
CA ARG A 362 0.95 0.83 24.22
C ARG A 362 1.78 1.64 23.20
N ARG A 363 2.27 1.00 22.14
CA ARG A 363 2.98 1.70 21.05
C ARG A 363 2.02 2.57 20.25
N ARG A 364 0.81 2.08 19.96
CA ARG A 364 -0.30 2.87 19.41
C ARG A 364 -0.57 4.12 20.25
N ASP A 365 -0.72 3.98 21.56
CA ASP A 365 -0.99 5.12 22.45
C ASP A 365 0.16 6.14 22.41
N SER A 366 1.40 5.66 22.43
CA SER A 366 2.57 6.54 22.29
C SER A 366 2.64 7.24 20.93
N LEU A 367 2.27 6.57 19.84
CA LEU A 367 2.22 7.18 18.50
C LEU A 367 1.19 8.31 18.44
N ILE A 368 -0.01 8.09 18.99
CA ILE A 368 -1.09 9.08 19.02
C ILE A 368 -0.70 10.28 19.89
N ASN A 369 -0.16 10.03 21.09
CA ASN A 369 0.23 11.10 22.01
C ASN A 369 1.35 11.98 21.42
N ASN A 370 2.41 11.36 20.88
CA ASN A 370 3.50 12.10 20.24
C ASN A 370 2.99 12.93 19.06
N TRP A 371 2.07 12.39 18.26
CA TRP A 371 1.46 13.13 17.16
C TRP A 371 0.65 14.33 17.66
N ALA A 372 -0.18 14.16 18.68
CA ALA A 372 -0.99 15.24 19.26
C ALA A 372 -0.11 16.36 19.86
N GLU A 373 1.01 16.01 20.49
CA GLU A 373 2.00 16.98 20.98
C GLU A 373 2.63 17.80 19.84
N ILE A 374 2.99 17.15 18.73
CA ILE A 374 3.55 17.85 17.54
C ILE A 374 2.51 18.76 16.87
N GLN A 375 1.22 18.40 16.91
CA GLN A 375 0.14 19.23 16.34
C GLN A 375 -0.33 20.35 17.28
N SER A 376 0.10 20.36 18.54
CA SER A 376 -0.27 21.41 19.49
C SER A 376 0.55 22.68 19.18
N PRO A 377 -0.10 23.86 19.09
CA PRO A 377 0.54 25.11 18.66
C PRO A 377 1.66 25.60 19.57
#